data_AF-A0A5K1HCC1-F1
#
_entry.id   AF-A0A5K1HCC1-F1
#
_cell.length_a   1.000
_cell.length_b   1.000
_cell.length_c   1.000
_cell.angle_alpha   90.00
_cell.angle_beta   90.00
_cell.angle_gamma   90.00
#
_symmetry.space_group_name_H-M   'P 1'
#
loop_
_entity.id
_entity.type
_entity.pdbx_description
1 polymer ?
#
loop_
_entity_poly.entity_id
_entity_poly.type
_entity_poly.pdbx_seq_one_letter_code
_entity_poly.pdbx_strand_id
1 'polypeptide(L)'
;YFRESSKGMTERILIQTLIGRVLANDVYLGLRCIATRNQDIGIGLVNRFMTSRAQPIYIRTPFTCRSASWICRLCYGRSPTHGDLVNWRS
;
A
#
# COMPACT_ATOMS: atom_id res chain seq x y z
N TYR A 1 3.19 13.12 32.95
CA TYR A 1 2.93 11.78 32.41
C TYR A 1 1.93 11.88 31.26
N PHE A 2 2.39 12.27 30.07
CA PHE A 2 1.58 12.21 28.86
C PHE A 2 1.54 10.77 28.38
N ARG A 3 0.37 10.15 28.47
CA ARG A 3 0.12 8.78 28.02
C ARG A 3 -0.26 8.86 26.54
N GLU A 4 0.75 9.00 25.68
CA GLU A 4 0.58 8.93 24.22
C GLU A 4 0.14 7.49 23.89
N SER A 5 -1.12 7.30 23.52
CA SER A 5 -1.67 5.98 23.19
C SER A 5 -0.93 5.42 21.97
N SER A 6 -0.11 4.39 22.19
CA SER A 6 0.71 3.69 21.18
C SER A 6 -0.08 3.18 19.97
N LYS A 7 -1.42 3.10 20.07
CA LYS A 7 -2.31 2.77 18.94
C LYS A 7 -2.25 3.84 17.83
N GLY A 8 -2.26 5.13 18.17
CA GLY A 8 -2.28 6.19 17.17
C GLY A 8 -0.97 6.35 16.39
N MET A 9 0.16 5.95 16.98
CA MET A 9 1.48 6.05 16.33
C MET A 9 1.67 4.94 15.28
N THR A 10 1.31 3.69 15.60
CA THR A 10 1.37 2.58 14.65
C THR A 10 0.43 2.81 13.47
N GLU A 11 -0.77 3.34 13.74
CA GLU A 11 -1.74 3.71 12.71
C GLU A 11 -1.20 4.78 11.75
N ARG A 12 -0.58 5.85 12.27
CA ARG A 12 0.07 6.88 11.44
C ARG A 12 1.23 6.35 10.61
N ILE A 13 2.06 5.48 11.18
CA ILE A 13 3.17 4.84 10.47
C ILE A 13 2.65 3.95 9.34
N LEU A 14 1.58 3.19 9.57
CA LEU A 14 0.93 2.37 8.55
C LEU A 14 0.34 3.23 7.43
N ILE A 15 -0.38 4.31 7.76
CA ILE A 15 -0.95 5.24 6.77
C ILE A 15 0.17 5.78 5.86
N GLN A 16 1.26 6.28 6.45
CA GLN A 16 2.36 6.88 5.70
C GLN A 16 3.13 5.86 4.87
N THR A 17 3.22 4.61 5.33
CA THR A 17 3.89 3.51 4.61
C THR A 17 3.05 2.99 3.44
N LEU A 18 1.71 2.95 3.60
CA LEU A 18 0.79 2.39 2.62
C LEU A 18 0.42 3.38 1.50
N ILE A 19 0.33 4.68 1.79
CA ILE A 19 -0.02 5.69 0.77
C ILE A 19 0.96 5.65 -0.40
N GLY A 20 0.42 5.59 -1.62
CA GLY A 20 1.20 5.59 -2.86
C GLY A 20 1.88 4.25 -3.19
N ARG A 21 1.62 3.20 -2.38
CA ARG A 21 1.97 1.81 -2.69
C ARG A 21 0.87 1.13 -3.48
N VAL A 22 1.20 -0.02 -4.05
CA VAL A 22 0.28 -0.84 -4.86
C VAL A 22 0.07 -2.18 -4.19
N LEU A 23 -1.18 -2.66 -4.16
CA LEU A 23 -1.52 -3.96 -3.57
C LEU A 23 -0.92 -5.12 -4.35
N ALA A 24 -0.36 -6.09 -3.63
CA ALA A 24 0.17 -7.32 -4.22
C ALA A 24 -0.93 -8.35 -4.50
N ASN A 25 -1.96 -8.39 -3.63
CA ASN A 25 -3.09 -9.31 -3.65
C ASN A 25 -4.40 -8.55 -3.37
N ASP A 26 -5.54 -9.18 -3.67
CA ASP A 26 -6.85 -8.69 -3.26
C ASP A 26 -6.98 -8.68 -1.73
N VAL A 27 -7.67 -7.67 -1.21
CA VAL A 27 -7.96 -7.52 0.22
C VAL A 27 -9.46 -7.73 0.45
N TYR A 28 -9.79 -8.77 1.21
CA TYR A 28 -11.15 -9.12 1.57
C TYR A 28 -11.41 -8.83 3.04
N LEU A 29 -12.64 -8.38 3.33
CA LEU A 29 -13.19 -8.33 4.69
C LEU A 29 -14.43 -9.22 4.72
N GLY A 30 -14.27 -10.41 5.28
CA GLY A 30 -15.27 -11.48 5.15
C GLY A 30 -15.47 -11.85 3.68
N LEU A 31 -16.69 -11.72 3.18
CA LEU A 31 -17.07 -12.02 1.80
C LEU A 31 -16.98 -10.81 0.84
N ARG A 32 -16.64 -9.63 1.35
CA ARG A 32 -16.58 -8.40 0.53
C ARG A 32 -15.14 -8.09 0.14
N CYS A 33 -14.90 -7.90 -1.14
CA CYS A 33 -13.64 -7.34 -1.64
C CYS A 33 -13.61 -5.84 -1.32
N ILE A 34 -12.60 -5.39 -0.55
CA ILE A 34 -12.39 -3.97 -0.26
C ILE A 34 -11.53 -3.33 -1.34
N ALA A 35 -10.52 -4.06 -1.81
CA ALA A 35 -9.54 -3.58 -2.77
C ALA A 35 -8.98 -4.75 -3.58
N THR A 36 -8.67 -4.51 -4.84
CA THR A 36 -8.16 -5.54 -5.75
C THR A 36 -6.65 -5.46 -5.89
N ARG A 37 -6.04 -6.56 -6.33
CA ARG A 37 -4.65 -6.66 -6.71
C ARG A 37 -4.28 -5.57 -7.72
N ASN A 38 -3.07 -5.04 -7.59
CA ASN A 38 -2.52 -3.94 -8.41
C ASN A 38 -3.24 -2.59 -8.26
N GLN A 39 -4.20 -2.46 -7.34
CA GLN A 39 -4.80 -1.17 -7.02
C GLN A 39 -3.83 -0.33 -6.19
N ASP A 40 -3.74 0.97 -6.52
CA ASP A 40 -3.00 1.92 -5.71
C ASP A 40 -3.71 2.19 -4.39
N ILE A 41 -2.92 2.39 -3.34
CA ILE A 41 -3.44 2.65 -2.00
C ILE A 41 -3.47 4.16 -1.79
N GLY A 42 -4.65 4.75 -2.01
CA GLY A 42 -4.95 6.14 -1.68
C GLY A 42 -5.53 6.34 -0.28
N ILE A 43 -5.70 7.59 0.14
CA ILE A 43 -6.22 7.98 1.46
C ILE A 43 -7.58 7.31 1.76
N GLY A 44 -8.48 7.23 0.77
CA GLY A 44 -9.80 6.62 0.94
C GLY A 44 -9.78 5.09 1.13
N LEU A 45 -8.78 4.40 0.59
CA LEU A 45 -8.58 2.97 0.84
C LEU A 45 -7.97 2.74 2.22
N VAL A 46 -6.99 3.55 2.60
CA VAL A 46 -6.38 3.49 3.92
C VAL A 46 -7.43 3.70 5.01
N ASN A 47 -8.27 4.75 4.92
CA ASN A 47 -9.30 5.00 5.93
C ASN A 47 -10.24 3.79 6.10
N ARG A 48 -10.60 3.13 4.98
CA ARG A 48 -11.37 1.88 5.02
C ARG A 48 -10.63 0.75 5.75
N PHE A 49 -9.35 0.54 5.47
CA PHE A 49 -8.55 -0.48 6.16
C PHE A 49 -8.44 -0.23 7.67
N MET A 50 -8.35 1.04 8.09
CA MET A 50 -8.32 1.43 9.50
C MET A 50 -9.65 1.14 10.18
N THR A 51 -10.77 1.56 9.59
CA THR A 51 -12.11 1.31 10.13
C THR A 51 -12.42 -0.18 10.17
N SER A 52 -12.04 -0.93 9.14
CA SER A 52 -12.32 -2.36 9.03
C SER A 52 -11.32 -3.25 9.76
N ARG A 53 -10.24 -2.68 10.33
CA ARG A 53 -9.07 -3.41 10.86
C ARG A 53 -8.59 -4.54 9.92
N ALA A 54 -8.58 -4.26 8.61
CA ALA A 54 -8.15 -5.24 7.62
C ALA A 54 -6.63 -5.44 7.75
N GLN A 55 -6.23 -6.52 8.42
CA GLN A 55 -4.83 -6.97 8.51
C GLN A 55 -4.80 -8.48 8.27
N PRO A 56 -3.79 -9.01 7.55
CA PRO A 56 -2.60 -8.33 7.01
C PRO A 56 -2.80 -7.78 5.57
N ILE A 57 -2.14 -6.64 5.26
CA ILE A 57 -2.14 -6.02 3.92
C ILE A 57 -0.81 -6.33 3.22
N TYR A 58 -0.87 -6.90 2.02
CA TYR A 58 0.31 -7.20 1.22
C TYR A 58 0.53 -6.12 0.15
N ILE A 59 1.65 -5.40 0.26
CA ILE A 59 2.07 -4.40 -0.73
C ILE A 59 3.13 -4.97 -1.66
N ARG A 60 3.14 -4.52 -2.93
CA ARG A 60 4.23 -4.79 -3.85
C ARG A 60 5.46 -4.01 -3.40
N THR A 61 6.59 -4.69 -3.39
CA THR A 61 7.90 -4.09 -3.11
C THR A 61 8.84 -4.34 -4.28
N PRO A 62 9.83 -3.47 -4.50
CA PRO A 62 10.84 -3.69 -5.53
C PRO A 62 11.57 -5.04 -5.35
N PHE A 63 11.78 -5.46 -4.10
CA PHE A 63 12.43 -6.73 -3.76
C PHE A 63 11.62 -7.98 -4.11
N THR A 64 10.29 -7.88 -4.23
CA THR A 64 9.42 -8.99 -4.63
C THR A 64 9.10 -8.97 -6.13
N CYS A 65 9.78 -8.12 -6.89
CA CYS A 65 9.58 -8.01 -8.32
C CYS A 65 10.15 -9.23 -9.05
N ARG A 66 9.28 -10.05 -9.66
CA ARG A 66 9.64 -11.19 -10.52
C ARG A 66 10.00 -10.81 -11.96
N SER A 67 10.26 -9.55 -12.22
CA SER A 67 10.59 -9.08 -13.57
C SER A 67 11.98 -9.57 -13.96
N ALA A 68 12.10 -10.16 -15.14
CA ALA A 68 13.33 -10.81 -15.61
C ALA A 68 14.45 -9.83 -15.99
N SER A 69 14.18 -8.53 -16.02
CA SER A 69 15.13 -7.54 -16.56
C SER A 69 15.31 -6.30 -15.67
N TRP A 70 14.26 -5.78 -15.02
CA TRP A 70 14.31 -4.60 -14.14
C TRP A 70 13.09 -4.52 -13.20
N ILE A 71 13.14 -3.78 -12.09
CA ILE A 71 12.00 -3.60 -11.17
C ILE A 71 10.79 -3.00 -11.90
N CYS A 72 9.66 -3.70 -11.84
CA CYS A 72 8.42 -3.32 -12.52
C CYS A 72 7.83 -2.00 -12.00
N ARG A 73 7.18 -1.21 -12.87
CA ARG A 73 6.50 0.07 -12.50
C ARG A 73 5.59 -0.05 -11.28
N LEU A 74 4.81 -1.14 -11.20
CA LEU A 74 3.91 -1.42 -10.08
C LEU A 74 4.65 -1.81 -8.79
N CYS A 75 5.86 -2.33 -8.91
CA CYS A 75 6.71 -2.79 -7.82
C CYS A 75 7.56 -1.64 -7.25
N TYR A 76 7.92 -0.68 -8.10
CA TYR A 76 8.59 0.56 -7.70
C TYR A 76 7.60 1.54 -7.02
N GLY A 77 6.36 1.60 -7.52
CA GLY A 77 5.32 2.49 -7.02
C GLY A 77 5.41 3.89 -7.61
N ARG A 78 4.88 4.90 -6.90
CA ARG A 78 4.99 6.31 -7.30
C ARG A 78 6.37 6.87 -7.00
N SER A 79 6.90 7.68 -7.91
CA SER A 79 8.15 8.40 -7.70
C SER A 79 7.98 9.45 -6.58
N PRO A 80 8.87 9.48 -5.58
CA PRO A 80 8.80 10.48 -4.50
C PRO A 80 8.98 11.93 -4.99
N THR A 81 9.49 12.13 -6.21
CA THR A 81 9.75 13.44 -6.80
C THR A 81 8.64 13.95 -7.74
N HIS A 82 7.85 13.06 -8.33
CA HIS A 82 6.92 13.45 -9.42
C HIS A 82 5.49 12.98 -9.20
N GLY A 83 5.19 12.20 -8.14
CA GLY A 83 3.81 11.77 -7.85
C GLY A 83 3.20 10.81 -8.88
N ASP A 84 3.88 10.53 -9.99
CA ASP A 84 3.46 9.61 -11.04
C ASP A 84 4.14 8.24 -10.92
N LEU A 85 3.49 7.22 -11.48
CA LEU A 85 4.07 5.88 -11.62
C LEU A 85 5.24 5.95 -12.61
N VAL A 86 6.39 5.35 -12.29
CA VAL A 86 7.59 5.40 -13.14
C VAL A 86 7.37 4.71 -14.48
N ASN A 87 7.48 5.44 -15.59
CA ASN A 87 7.28 4.89 -16.93
C ASN A 87 8.57 4.27 -17.48
N TRP A 88 8.87 3.03 -17.12
CA TRP A 88 9.83 2.23 -17.88
C TRP A 88 9.08 1.56 -19.03
N ARG A 89 9.02 2.24 -20.17
CA ARG A 89 8.69 1.58 -21.43
C ARG A 89 9.91 0.72 -21.80
N SER A 90 9.59 -0.52 -22.14
CA SER A 90 10.37 -1.56 -22.82
C SER A 90 11.75 -1.17 -23.33
#